data_AF-A0A2H5YD30-F1
#
_entry.id   AF-A0A2H5YD30-F1
#
_cell.length_a   1.000
_cell.length_b   1.000
_cell.length_c   1.000
_cell.angle_alpha   90.00
_cell.angle_beta   90.00
_cell.angle_gamma   90.00
#
_symmetry.space_group_name_H-M   'P 1'
#
loop_
_entity.id
_entity.type
_entity.pdbx_description
1 polymer ?
#
loop_
_entity_poly.entity_id
_entity_poly.type
_entity_poly.pdbx_seq_one_letter_code
_entity_poly.pdbx_strand_id
1 'polypeptide(L)'
;MWKPIIAAVNGYCLAGGMTLLLATDIRIAVPEARFSLAEVKRGILPGNGGTQRTIQQLPYPIAMYLLLTGEMIDAQEAYRIGLINKIVPREQLMPEAERIANIICDNAPLAVRAIKELAVRGQYLPIEYGLRLEQAIGKILTFTEDAKEGPRAFAEKRKPNFQGR
;
A
#
# COMPACT_ATOMS: atom_id res chain seq x y z
N MET A 1 11.33 5.74 0.18
CA MET A 1 11.35 4.80 -0.97
C MET A 1 10.06 4.99 -1.76
N TRP A 2 10.14 5.37 -3.04
CA TRP A 2 8.94 5.61 -3.89
C TRP A 2 8.63 4.46 -4.85
N LYS A 3 9.32 3.34 -4.69
CA LYS A 3 8.96 2.07 -5.32
C LYS A 3 7.76 1.46 -4.56
N PRO A 4 6.69 1.01 -5.23
CA PRO A 4 5.59 0.30 -4.57
C PRO A 4 6.05 -0.97 -3.86
N ILE A 5 5.40 -1.29 -2.75
CA ILE A 5 5.70 -2.40 -1.85
C ILE A 5 4.42 -3.21 -1.67
N ILE A 6 4.49 -4.48 -2.06
CA ILE A 6 3.41 -5.46 -1.91
C ILE A 6 3.82 -6.41 -0.78
N ALA A 7 2.99 -6.53 0.26
CA ALA A 7 3.15 -7.53 1.31
C ALA A 7 2.36 -8.79 0.97
N ALA A 8 3.04 -9.93 0.95
CA ALA A 8 2.44 -11.25 0.77
C ALA A 8 2.52 -12.04 2.09
N VAL A 9 1.39 -12.13 2.81
CA VAL A 9 1.32 -12.67 4.17
C VAL A 9 0.94 -14.14 4.15
N ASN A 10 1.90 -15.01 4.47
CA ASN A 10 1.77 -16.46 4.40
C ASN A 10 1.38 -17.14 5.74
N GLY A 11 1.00 -16.38 6.76
CA GLY A 11 0.71 -16.90 8.10
C GLY A 11 0.60 -15.81 9.16
N TYR A 12 1.29 -16.00 10.28
CA TYR A 12 1.26 -15.07 11.41
C TYR A 12 1.98 -13.75 11.08
N CYS A 13 1.25 -12.64 11.20
CA CYS A 13 1.72 -11.27 11.05
C CYS A 13 1.45 -10.51 12.35
N LEU A 14 2.37 -10.65 13.31
CA LEU A 14 2.17 -10.20 14.69
C LEU A 14 3.22 -9.16 15.06
N ALA A 15 2.84 -8.22 15.91
CA ALA A 15 3.71 -7.21 16.50
C ALA A 15 4.57 -6.48 15.45
N GLY A 16 5.90 -6.67 15.48
CA GLY A 16 6.81 -6.12 14.47
C GLY A 16 6.39 -6.42 13.04
N GLY A 17 5.90 -7.64 12.75
CA GLY A 17 5.38 -8.00 11.43
C GLY A 17 4.18 -7.16 11.01
N MET A 18 3.29 -6.83 11.94
CA MET A 18 2.15 -5.96 11.71
C MET A 18 2.58 -4.51 11.46
N THR A 19 3.57 -4.01 12.20
CA THR A 19 4.11 -2.66 11.94
C THR A 19 4.79 -2.54 10.57
N LEU A 20 5.43 -3.61 10.11
CA LEU A 20 5.99 -3.71 8.76
C LEU A 20 4.86 -3.76 7.70
N LEU A 21 3.84 -4.58 7.93
CA LEU A 21 2.66 -4.68 7.06
C LEU A 21 2.01 -3.31 6.85
N LEU A 22 1.81 -2.54 7.92
CA LEU A 22 1.24 -1.20 7.89
C LEU A 22 2.09 -0.19 7.11
N ALA A 23 3.39 -0.46 6.90
CA ALA A 23 4.28 0.38 6.10
C ALA A 23 4.29 0.02 4.60
N THR A 24 3.50 -0.98 4.18
CA THR A 24 3.37 -1.42 2.78
C THR A 24 2.14 -0.81 2.09
N ASP A 25 2.12 -0.83 0.75
CA ASP A 25 1.07 -0.17 -0.03
C ASP A 25 -0.09 -1.12 -0.38
N ILE A 26 0.22 -2.38 -0.70
CA ILE A 26 -0.75 -3.41 -1.11
C ILE A 26 -0.49 -4.66 -0.29
N ARG A 27 -1.56 -5.30 0.19
CA ARG A 27 -1.47 -6.42 1.13
C ARG A 27 -2.34 -7.58 0.67
N ILE A 28 -1.73 -8.74 0.48
CA ILE A 28 -2.42 -9.99 0.16
C ILE A 28 -2.07 -11.04 1.21
N ALA A 29 -2.98 -11.96 1.48
CA ALA A 29 -2.79 -12.96 2.53
C ALA A 29 -3.37 -14.32 2.18
N VAL A 30 -2.91 -15.36 2.87
CA VAL A 30 -3.52 -16.69 2.86
C VAL A 30 -4.70 -16.79 3.84
N PRO A 31 -5.66 -17.72 3.68
CA PRO A 31 -6.82 -17.83 4.57
C PRO A 31 -6.47 -18.06 6.04
N GLU A 32 -5.40 -18.78 6.31
CA GLU A 32 -4.89 -19.09 7.65
C GLU A 32 -4.04 -17.97 8.26
N ALA A 33 -3.85 -16.84 7.55
CA ALA A 33 -3.12 -15.71 8.10
C ALA A 33 -3.80 -15.15 9.36
N ARG A 34 -2.98 -14.59 10.25
CA ARG A 34 -3.41 -14.05 11.54
C ARG A 34 -2.71 -12.73 11.82
N PHE A 35 -3.44 -11.73 12.31
CA PHE A 35 -2.95 -10.37 12.47
C PHE A 35 -3.18 -9.87 13.89
N SER A 36 -2.18 -9.22 14.49
CA SER A 36 -2.31 -8.63 15.83
C SER A 36 -1.21 -7.63 16.17
N LEU A 37 -1.56 -6.59 16.93
CA LEU A 37 -0.64 -5.71 17.65
C LEU A 37 -0.56 -6.15 19.13
N ALA A 38 0.02 -7.33 19.37
CA ALA A 38 0.05 -7.99 20.67
C ALA A 38 1.07 -7.39 21.67
N GLU A 39 1.72 -6.26 21.32
CA GLU A 39 2.65 -5.52 22.17
C GLU A 39 2.03 -5.15 23.52
N VAL A 40 0.77 -4.70 23.53
CA VAL A 40 0.05 -4.28 24.75
C VAL A 40 -0.05 -5.41 25.78
N LYS A 41 -0.18 -6.66 25.32
CA LYS A 41 -0.21 -7.87 26.18
C LYS A 41 1.14 -8.14 26.88
N ARG A 42 2.20 -7.42 26.48
CA ARG A 42 3.56 -7.50 27.06
C ARG A 42 3.96 -6.19 27.74
N GLY A 43 3.03 -5.27 27.99
CA GLY A 43 3.30 -4.00 28.66
C GLY A 43 4.10 -3.00 27.83
N ILE A 44 4.14 -3.17 26.50
CA ILE A 44 4.84 -2.28 25.57
C ILE A 44 3.89 -1.82 24.46
N LEU A 45 4.33 -0.83 23.68
CA LEU A 45 3.56 -0.28 22.55
C LEU A 45 4.19 -0.67 21.20
N PRO A 46 3.41 -0.69 20.09
CA PRO A 46 3.96 -0.96 18.76
C PRO A 46 4.76 0.24 18.23
N GLY A 47 6.04 0.31 18.62
CA GLY A 47 6.91 1.48 18.49
C GLY A 47 7.36 1.84 17.07
N ASN A 48 7.22 0.93 16.11
CA ASN A 48 7.63 1.15 14.72
C ASN A 48 6.52 1.79 13.86
N GLY A 49 5.78 2.74 14.47
CA GLY A 49 4.67 3.45 13.85
C GLY A 49 3.36 2.68 13.83
N GLY A 50 3.21 1.61 14.62
CA GLY A 50 1.97 0.84 14.67
C GLY A 50 0.79 1.64 15.20
N THR A 51 1.00 2.46 16.25
CA THR A 51 -0.07 3.35 16.77
C THR A 51 -0.56 4.35 15.73
N GLN A 52 0.38 4.92 14.97
CA GLN A 52 0.09 5.99 14.00
C GLN A 52 -0.58 5.42 12.74
N ARG A 53 0.02 4.40 12.12
CA ARG A 53 -0.47 3.85 10.85
C ARG A 53 -1.78 3.08 11.00
N THR A 54 -2.03 2.47 12.16
CA THR A 54 -3.30 1.76 12.39
C THR A 54 -4.48 2.73 12.40
N ILE A 55 -4.37 3.85 13.13
CA ILE A 55 -5.42 4.88 13.18
C ILE A 55 -5.61 5.59 11.84
N GLN A 56 -4.55 5.71 11.05
CA GLN A 56 -4.62 6.32 9.71
C GLN A 56 -5.30 5.41 8.68
N GLN A 57 -5.14 4.09 8.80
CA GLN A 57 -5.55 3.14 7.76
C GLN A 57 -6.86 2.42 8.06
N LEU A 58 -7.33 2.42 9.32
CA LEU A 58 -8.54 1.72 9.73
C LEU A 58 -9.54 2.67 10.39
N PRO A 59 -10.85 2.35 10.33
CA PRO A 59 -11.85 3.06 11.11
C PRO A 59 -11.48 3.11 12.60
N TYR A 60 -11.65 4.28 13.22
CA TYR A 60 -11.19 4.54 14.58
C TYR A 60 -11.59 3.46 15.61
N PRO A 61 -12.87 2.99 15.68
CA PRO A 61 -13.25 1.95 16.64
C PRO A 61 -12.49 0.63 16.43
N ILE A 62 -12.24 0.26 15.18
CA ILE A 62 -11.52 -0.97 14.81
C ILE A 62 -10.04 -0.83 15.16
N ALA A 63 -9.43 0.31 14.82
CA ALA A 63 -8.04 0.60 15.15
C ALA A 63 -7.80 0.55 16.66
N MET A 64 -8.66 1.20 17.45
CA MET A 64 -8.54 1.21 18.91
C MET A 64 -8.77 -0.17 19.52
N TYR A 65 -9.70 -0.96 18.97
CA TYR A 65 -9.88 -2.35 19.41
C TYR A 65 -8.57 -3.14 19.24
N LEU A 66 -7.95 -3.12 18.06
CA LEU A 66 -6.70 -3.84 17.81
C LEU A 66 -5.55 -3.33 18.70
N LEU A 67 -5.41 -2.01 18.85
CA LEU A 67 -4.32 -1.39 19.60
C LEU A 67 -4.41 -1.64 21.11
N LEU A 68 -5.62 -1.56 21.69
CA LEU A 68 -5.81 -1.63 23.13
C LEU A 68 -5.98 -3.06 23.64
N THR A 69 -6.60 -3.93 22.85
CA THR A 69 -6.83 -5.32 23.27
C THR A 69 -5.64 -6.22 22.90
N GLY A 70 -4.92 -5.90 21.82
CA GLY A 70 -3.95 -6.80 21.23
C GLY A 70 -4.56 -8.14 20.79
N GLU A 71 -5.89 -8.18 20.56
CA GLU A 71 -6.55 -9.38 20.06
C GLU A 71 -6.08 -9.75 18.65
N MET A 72 -6.23 -11.01 18.32
CA MET A 72 -5.84 -11.55 17.03
C MET A 72 -7.08 -11.64 16.14
N ILE A 73 -6.94 -11.20 14.89
CA ILE A 73 -7.97 -11.36 13.86
C ILE A 73 -7.47 -12.29 12.76
N ASP A 74 -8.39 -12.96 12.08
CA ASP A 74 -8.10 -13.81 10.93
C ASP A 74 -8.07 -13.02 9.61
N ALA A 75 -7.75 -13.71 8.51
CA ALA A 75 -7.67 -13.10 7.19
C ALA A 75 -9.02 -12.55 6.70
N GLN A 76 -10.14 -13.20 7.05
CA GLN A 76 -11.47 -12.77 6.62
C GLN A 76 -11.85 -11.46 7.29
N GLU A 77 -11.63 -11.37 8.60
CA GLU A 77 -11.84 -10.13 9.33
C GLU A 77 -10.89 -9.02 8.86
N ALA A 78 -9.61 -9.34 8.65
CA ALA A 78 -8.64 -8.40 8.09
C ALA A 78 -9.06 -7.85 6.72
N TYR A 79 -9.64 -8.69 5.86
CA TYR A 79 -10.17 -8.25 4.57
C TYR A 79 -11.42 -7.39 4.75
N ARG A 80 -12.37 -7.81 5.59
CA ARG A 80 -13.63 -7.11 5.88
C ARG A 80 -13.41 -5.69 6.40
N ILE A 81 -12.40 -5.48 7.25
CA ILE A 81 -12.09 -4.16 7.83
C ILE A 81 -11.19 -3.29 6.94
N GLY A 82 -10.77 -3.78 5.77
CA GLY A 82 -9.87 -3.06 4.86
C GLY A 82 -8.39 -3.09 5.26
N LEU A 83 -7.99 -3.96 6.20
CA LEU A 83 -6.59 -4.15 6.54
C LEU A 83 -5.82 -4.80 5.38
N ILE A 84 -6.42 -5.74 4.63
CA ILE A 84 -5.78 -6.37 3.47
C ILE A 84 -6.64 -6.23 2.20
N ASN A 85 -6.01 -6.28 1.03
CA ASN A 85 -6.67 -6.12 -0.26
C ASN A 85 -7.23 -7.42 -0.84
N LYS A 86 -6.65 -8.58 -0.51
CA LYS A 86 -7.08 -9.88 -1.08
C LYS A 86 -6.67 -11.07 -0.20
N ILE A 87 -7.53 -12.08 -0.20
CA ILE A 87 -7.22 -13.41 0.33
C ILE A 87 -7.10 -14.37 -0.84
N VAL A 88 -6.04 -15.16 -0.90
CA VAL A 88 -5.80 -16.16 -1.96
C VAL A 88 -5.30 -17.49 -1.37
N PRO A 89 -5.55 -18.63 -2.02
CA PRO A 89 -4.93 -19.90 -1.62
C PRO A 89 -3.41 -19.79 -1.47
N ARG A 90 -2.82 -20.59 -0.58
CA ARG A 90 -1.39 -20.51 -0.24
C ARG A 90 -0.48 -20.61 -1.45
N GLU A 91 -0.80 -21.53 -2.36
CA GLU A 91 -0.10 -21.77 -3.62
C GLU A 91 -0.22 -20.60 -4.61
N GLN A 92 -1.22 -19.74 -4.45
CA GLN A 92 -1.43 -18.54 -5.27
C GLN A 92 -0.89 -17.25 -4.63
N LEU A 93 -0.33 -17.31 -3.43
CA LEU A 93 0.12 -16.12 -2.71
C LEU A 93 1.17 -15.33 -3.50
N MET A 94 2.27 -15.98 -3.88
CA MET A 94 3.34 -15.33 -4.66
C MET A 94 2.92 -15.04 -6.10
N PRO A 95 2.28 -15.97 -6.84
CA PRO A 95 1.74 -15.66 -8.17
C PRO A 95 0.85 -14.42 -8.20
N GLU A 96 -0.01 -14.22 -7.21
CA GLU A 96 -0.85 -13.03 -7.13
C GLU A 96 -0.05 -11.77 -6.81
N ALA A 97 0.96 -11.86 -5.94
CA ALA A 97 1.86 -10.74 -5.64
C ALA A 97 2.57 -10.26 -6.92
N GLU A 98 3.12 -11.21 -7.67
CA GLU A 98 3.84 -10.95 -8.92
C GLU A 98 2.91 -10.45 -10.02
N ARG A 99 1.68 -10.97 -10.11
CA ARG A 99 0.66 -10.47 -11.03
C ARG A 99 0.36 -9.00 -10.78
N ILE A 100 0.19 -8.59 -9.51
CA ILE A 100 -0.01 -7.18 -9.13
C ILE A 100 1.25 -6.36 -9.44
N ALA A 101 2.44 -6.89 -9.13
CA ALA A 101 3.71 -6.22 -9.46
C ALA A 101 3.85 -5.97 -10.96
N ASN A 102 3.48 -6.94 -11.79
CA ASN A 102 3.51 -6.83 -13.25
C ASN A 102 2.52 -5.78 -13.77
N ILE A 103 1.32 -5.70 -13.19
CA ILE A 103 0.38 -4.60 -13.49
C ILE A 103 1.00 -3.24 -13.18
N ILE A 104 1.70 -3.11 -12.05
CA ILE A 104 2.39 -1.86 -11.69
C ILE A 104 3.52 -1.57 -12.69
N CYS A 105 4.32 -2.58 -13.06
CA CYS A 105 5.41 -2.46 -14.02
C CYS A 105 4.96 -2.14 -15.45
N ASP A 106 3.71 -2.46 -15.81
CA ASP A 106 3.11 -2.08 -17.10
C ASP A 106 2.73 -0.59 -17.18
N ASN A 107 2.79 0.15 -16.07
CA ASN A 107 2.54 1.60 -16.02
C ASN A 107 3.83 2.42 -16.14
N ALA A 108 3.69 3.71 -16.48
CA ALA A 108 4.82 4.64 -16.59
C ALA A 108 5.60 4.75 -15.25
N PRO A 109 6.88 4.33 -15.18
CA PRO A 109 7.60 4.21 -13.91
C PRO A 109 7.71 5.51 -13.12
N LEU A 110 7.93 6.64 -13.79
CA LEU A 110 8.03 7.95 -13.15
C LEU A 110 6.68 8.41 -12.59
N ALA A 111 5.58 8.13 -13.30
CA ALA A 111 4.23 8.43 -12.82
C ALA A 111 3.88 7.59 -11.59
N VAL A 112 4.16 6.28 -11.60
CA VAL A 112 3.94 5.39 -10.44
C VAL A 112 4.67 5.89 -9.19
N ARG A 113 5.94 6.29 -9.33
CA ARG A 113 6.74 6.82 -8.22
C ARG A 113 6.18 8.14 -7.70
N ALA A 114 5.81 9.05 -8.60
CA ALA A 114 5.22 10.33 -8.26
C ALA A 114 3.89 10.18 -7.54
N ILE A 115 3.01 9.29 -8.01
CA ILE A 115 1.72 9.00 -7.35
C ILE A 115 1.95 8.50 -5.92
N LYS A 116 2.85 7.52 -5.73
CA LYS A 116 3.18 7.03 -4.38
C LYS A 116 3.73 8.14 -3.49
N GLU A 117 4.63 8.96 -4.01
CA GLU A 117 5.21 10.08 -3.27
C GLU A 117 4.16 11.11 -2.85
N LEU A 118 3.31 11.53 -3.79
CA LEU A 118 2.22 12.48 -3.55
C LEU A 118 1.23 11.96 -2.54
N ALA A 119 0.80 10.70 -2.66
CA ALA A 119 -0.12 10.09 -1.71
C ALA A 119 0.49 10.05 -0.30
N VAL A 120 1.74 9.59 -0.16
CA VAL A 120 2.37 9.41 1.16
C VAL A 120 2.74 10.75 1.81
N ARG A 121 3.23 11.73 1.06
CA ARG A 121 3.59 13.06 1.59
C ARG A 121 2.36 13.95 1.79
N GLY A 122 1.40 13.85 0.87
CA GLY A 122 0.20 14.69 0.84
C GLY A 122 -0.84 14.33 1.90
N GLN A 123 -0.89 13.08 2.36
CA GLN A 123 -1.94 12.61 3.29
C GLN A 123 -2.04 13.37 4.63
N TYR A 124 -1.02 14.14 5.03
CA TYR A 124 -1.01 14.94 6.26
C TYR A 124 -1.07 16.45 6.01
N LEU A 125 -1.12 16.85 4.75
CA LEU A 125 -1.21 18.26 4.38
C LEU A 125 -2.67 18.67 4.33
N PRO A 126 -2.99 19.94 4.65
CA PRO A 126 -4.24 20.53 4.20
C PRO A 126 -4.37 20.37 2.69
N ILE A 127 -5.59 20.11 2.22
CA ILE A 127 -5.85 19.69 0.84
C ILE A 127 -5.28 20.67 -0.19
N GLU A 128 -5.31 21.97 0.09
CA GLU A 128 -4.77 23.03 -0.75
C GLU A 128 -3.25 22.90 -0.98
N TYR A 129 -2.49 22.43 0.01
CA TYR A 129 -1.06 22.18 -0.14
C TYR A 129 -0.79 20.88 -0.88
N GLY A 130 -1.60 19.84 -0.64
CA GLY A 130 -1.57 18.59 -1.40
C GLY A 130 -1.78 18.83 -2.89
N LEU A 131 -2.82 19.60 -3.25
CA LEU A 131 -3.14 19.96 -4.64
C LEU A 131 -2.03 20.79 -5.30
N ARG A 132 -1.41 21.73 -4.57
CA ARG A 132 -0.26 22.50 -5.10
C ARG A 132 0.95 21.61 -5.36
N LEU A 133 1.23 20.66 -4.47
CA LEU A 133 2.32 19.70 -4.66
C LEU A 133 2.04 18.79 -5.87
N GLU A 134 0.80 18.30 -6.01
CA GLU A 134 0.35 17.52 -7.16
C GLU A 134 0.53 18.29 -8.48
N GLN A 135 0.12 19.56 -8.53
CA GLN A 135 0.30 20.40 -9.72
C GLN A 135 1.78 20.58 -10.10
N ALA A 136 2.64 20.81 -9.11
CA ALA A 136 4.07 20.99 -9.34
C ALA A 136 4.73 19.71 -9.89
N ILE A 137 4.48 18.57 -9.25
CA ILE A 137 5.02 17.27 -9.69
C ILE A 137 4.40 16.84 -11.03
N GLY A 138 3.09 17.04 -11.21
CA GLY A 138 2.39 16.77 -12.46
C GLY A 138 2.98 17.55 -13.62
N LYS A 139 3.25 18.85 -13.42
CA LYS A 139 3.92 19.68 -14.44
C LYS A 139 5.30 19.14 -14.81
N ILE A 140 6.10 18.70 -13.84
CA ILE A 140 7.40 18.07 -14.09
C ILE A 140 7.25 16.80 -14.94
N LEU A 141 6.28 15.94 -14.62
CA LEU A 141 6.03 14.71 -15.37
C LEU A 141 5.67 14.97 -16.84
N THR A 142 4.99 16.07 -17.17
CA THR A 142 4.62 16.39 -18.57
C THR A 142 5.82 16.53 -19.52
N PHE A 143 7.02 16.78 -18.97
CA PHE A 143 8.24 16.91 -19.77
C PHE A 143 8.90 15.56 -20.11
N THR A 144 8.49 14.47 -19.47
CA THR A 144 9.06 13.11 -19.68
C THR A 144 8.70 12.53 -21.05
N GLU A 145 9.48 11.57 -21.53
CA GLU A 145 9.16 10.82 -22.76
C GLU A 145 7.90 9.97 -22.55
N ASP A 146 7.75 9.37 -21.38
CA ASP A 146 6.59 8.54 -21.02
C ASP A 146 5.27 9.31 -21.07
N ALA A 147 5.28 10.58 -20.64
CA ALA A 147 4.09 11.44 -20.69
C ALA A 147 3.66 11.80 -22.12
N LYS A 148 4.58 11.76 -23.09
CA LYS A 148 4.27 11.93 -24.52
C LYS A 148 3.83 10.62 -25.15
N GLU A 149 4.45 9.52 -24.74
CA GLU A 149 4.18 8.18 -25.25
C GLU A 149 2.78 7.67 -24.90
N GLY A 150 2.32 7.87 -23.66
CA GLY A 150 1.01 7.40 -23.20
C GLY A 150 -0.15 7.86 -24.10
N PRO A 151 -0.35 9.18 -24.29
CA PRO A 151 -1.39 9.70 -25.19
C PRO A 151 -1.24 9.25 -26.64
N ARG A 152 0.01 9.17 -27.14
CA ARG A 152 0.30 8.70 -28.50
C ARG A 152 -0.11 7.24 -28.70
N ALA A 153 0.33 6.35 -27.80
CA ALA A 153 -0.01 4.93 -27.84
C ALA A 153 -1.53 4.70 -27.74
N PHE A 154 -2.22 5.51 -26.93
CA PHE A 154 -3.67 5.49 -26.83
C PHE A 154 -4.34 5.89 -28.16
N ALA A 155 -3.92 6.98 -28.79
CA ALA A 155 -4.43 7.42 -30.10
C ALA A 155 -4.16 6.37 -31.20
N GLU A 156 -3.01 5.72 -31.16
CA GLU A 156 -2.58 4.68 -32.11
C GLU A 156 -3.13 3.27 -31.77
N LYS A 157 -3.92 3.12 -30.68
CA LYS A 157 -4.49 1.85 -30.21
C LYS A 157 -3.45 0.72 -30.02
N ARG A 158 -2.28 1.05 -29.51
CA ARG A 158 -1.21 0.09 -29.21
C ARG A 158 -0.80 0.16 -27.73
N LYS A 159 -0.09 -0.87 -27.27
CA LYS A 159 0.50 -0.85 -25.91
C LYS A 159 1.59 0.25 -25.86
N PRO A 160 1.61 1.11 -24.83
CA PRO A 160 2.68 2.08 -24.65
C PRO A 160 3.99 1.39 -24.28
N ASN A 161 5.11 1.98 -24.70
CA ASN A 161 6.45 1.53 -24.32
C ASN A 161 7.12 2.55 -23.39
N PHE A 162 6.90 2.42 -22.09
CA PHE A 162 7.46 3.33 -21.09
C PHE A 162 8.94 3.00 -20.79
N GLN A 163 9.77 4.04 -20.69
CA GLN A 163 11.22 3.94 -20.49
C GLN A 163 11.69 4.58 -19.17
N GLY A 164 10.81 5.29 -18.46
CA GLY A 164 11.12 5.89 -17.17
C GLY A 164 12.08 7.09 -17.24
N ARG A 165 12.00 7.88 -18.32
CA ARG A 165 12.81 9.08 -18.56
C ARG A 165 12.01 10.20 -19.19
#